data_AF-A0A3D4JYQ8-F1
#
_entry.id   AF-A0A3D4JYQ8-F1
#
_cell.length_a   1.000
_cell.length_b   1.000
_cell.length_c   1.000
_cell.angle_alpha   90.00
_cell.angle_beta   90.00
_cell.angle_gamma   90.00
#
_symmetry.space_group_name_H-M   'P 1'
#
loop_
_entity.id
_entity.type
_entity.pdbx_description
1 polymer ?
#
loop_
_entity_poly.entity_id
_entity_poly.type
_entity_poly.pdbx_seq_one_letter_code
_entity_poly.pdbx_strand_id
1 'polypeptide(L)'
;SITLVHLAKKAFAPMKIPFPLVHIDTGHNFPEALQFRDYLAENIGAELIVRKVEDTIKAKSLTEPKGKFASRNWLQTHTLLDTIEEFGFDACIGGARRDEEKARAKERFFSVRDEFGQWDPKLQRPELWNIYNGRINKGENVRVFPISNWTELDVWNYIKKENIQLPSIYFAHDREVIEYDGQLIAVSDFIQIDENDTIVSKKVRYRTVG
;
A
#
# COMPACT_ATOMS: atom_id res chain seq x y z
N SER A 1 -4.20 1.61 -4.32
CA SER A 1 -4.56 0.17 -4.33
C SER A 1 -5.95 -0.10 -4.89
N ILE A 2 -7.01 0.59 -4.44
CA ILE A 2 -8.41 0.36 -4.90
C ILE A 2 -8.55 0.45 -6.43
N THR A 3 -7.97 1.49 -7.04
CA THR A 3 -7.93 1.64 -8.50
C THR A 3 -7.27 0.45 -9.19
N LEU A 4 -6.19 -0.11 -8.62
CA LEU A 4 -5.55 -1.30 -9.18
C LEU A 4 -6.44 -2.53 -9.11
N VAL A 5 -7.12 -2.75 -7.99
CA VAL A 5 -8.07 -3.88 -7.85
C VAL A 5 -9.18 -3.75 -8.90
N HIS A 6 -9.69 -2.54 -9.12
CA HIS A 6 -10.70 -2.29 -10.15
C HIS A 6 -10.14 -2.54 -11.57
N LEU A 7 -8.92 -2.10 -11.86
CA LEU A 7 -8.26 -2.36 -13.14
C LEU A 7 -8.03 -3.87 -13.36
N ALA A 8 -7.59 -4.60 -12.33
CA ALA A 8 -7.42 -6.05 -12.38
C ALA A 8 -8.75 -6.76 -12.63
N LYS A 9 -9.83 -6.35 -11.94
CA LYS A 9 -11.18 -6.87 -12.19
C LYS A 9 -11.61 -6.69 -13.65
N LYS A 10 -11.31 -5.54 -14.27
CA LYS A 10 -11.58 -5.32 -15.69
C LYS A 10 -10.70 -6.17 -16.61
N ALA A 11 -9.42 -6.31 -16.30
CA ALA A 11 -8.47 -7.05 -17.12
C ALA A 11 -8.81 -8.56 -17.22
N PHE A 12 -9.36 -9.14 -16.15
CA PHE A 12 -9.71 -10.56 -16.11
C PHE A 12 -11.20 -10.85 -16.27
N ALA A 13 -12.03 -9.82 -16.47
CA ALA A 13 -13.47 -10.00 -16.66
C ALA A 13 -13.76 -10.93 -17.85
N PRO A 14 -14.74 -11.85 -17.74
CA PRO A 14 -15.67 -12.05 -16.62
C PRO A 14 -15.15 -12.99 -15.52
N MET A 15 -13.92 -13.49 -15.63
CA MET A 15 -13.32 -14.40 -14.65
C MET A 15 -12.89 -13.65 -13.39
N LYS A 16 -12.67 -14.41 -12.31
CA LYS A 16 -12.06 -13.88 -11.08
C LYS A 16 -10.60 -13.51 -11.32
N ILE A 17 -10.09 -12.61 -10.47
CA ILE A 17 -8.68 -12.26 -10.44
C ILE A 17 -7.88 -13.55 -10.13
N PRO A 18 -6.90 -13.94 -10.97
CA PRO A 18 -6.22 -15.24 -10.85
C PRO A 18 -5.07 -15.24 -9.84
N PHE A 19 -4.96 -14.21 -9.01
CA PHE A 19 -3.92 -14.05 -8.00
C PHE A 19 -4.51 -13.47 -6.71
N PRO A 20 -3.90 -13.77 -5.54
CA PRO A 20 -4.37 -13.25 -4.27
C PRO A 20 -4.09 -11.75 -4.15
N LEU A 21 -4.88 -11.09 -3.32
CA LEU A 21 -4.56 -9.77 -2.77
C LEU A 21 -3.70 -9.94 -1.53
N VAL A 22 -2.72 -9.06 -1.34
CA VAL A 22 -1.84 -9.08 -0.17
C VAL A 22 -1.94 -7.76 0.56
N HIS A 23 -2.09 -7.81 1.88
CA HIS A 23 -2.04 -6.65 2.75
C HIS A 23 -1.07 -6.88 3.91
N ILE A 24 -0.10 -5.97 4.04
CA ILE A 24 0.84 -5.94 5.16
C ILE A 24 0.28 -4.99 6.22
N ASP A 25 -0.28 -5.59 7.27
CA ASP A 25 -0.94 -4.87 8.34
C ASP A 25 0.08 -4.39 9.38
N THR A 26 0.26 -3.09 9.50
CA THR A 26 1.14 -2.48 10.52
C THR A 26 0.57 -2.61 11.92
N GLY A 27 -0.74 -2.86 12.03
CA GLY A 27 -1.52 -2.68 13.26
C GLY A 27 -1.99 -1.24 13.47
N HIS A 28 -1.43 -0.26 12.75
CA HIS A 28 -1.77 1.18 12.90
C HIS A 28 -2.76 1.67 11.83
N ASN A 29 -3.38 0.74 11.09
CA ASN A 29 -4.32 1.06 10.02
C ASN A 29 -5.66 1.55 10.58
N PHE A 30 -6.30 2.51 9.90
CA PHE A 30 -7.63 2.97 10.27
C PHE A 30 -8.68 1.85 10.14
N PRO A 31 -9.59 1.68 11.12
CA PRO A 31 -10.65 0.67 11.05
C PRO A 31 -11.49 0.78 9.78
N GLU A 32 -11.78 1.99 9.31
CA GLU A 32 -12.54 2.22 8.08
C GLU A 32 -11.83 1.66 6.84
N ALA A 33 -10.50 1.73 6.80
CA ALA A 33 -9.71 1.19 5.71
C ALA A 33 -9.68 -0.34 5.75
N LEU A 34 -9.57 -0.93 6.94
CA LEU A 34 -9.59 -2.39 7.14
C LEU A 34 -10.95 -2.99 6.80
N GLN A 35 -12.04 -2.38 7.27
CA GLN A 35 -13.40 -2.80 6.94
C GLN A 35 -13.66 -2.75 5.44
N PHE A 36 -13.24 -1.67 4.77
CA PHE A 36 -13.40 -1.56 3.33
C PHE A 36 -12.53 -2.56 2.56
N ARG A 37 -11.32 -2.86 3.04
CA ARG A 37 -10.45 -3.91 2.46
C ARG A 37 -11.14 -5.26 2.48
N ASP A 38 -11.69 -5.65 3.63
CA ASP A 38 -12.34 -6.96 3.81
C ASP A 38 -13.60 -7.05 2.95
N TYR A 39 -14.44 -6.02 2.99
CA TYR A 39 -15.60 -5.90 2.10
C TYR A 39 -15.23 -5.97 0.62
N LEU A 40 -14.18 -5.26 0.18
CA LEU A 40 -13.76 -5.24 -1.22
C LEU A 40 -13.30 -6.62 -1.68
N ALA A 41 -12.48 -7.31 -0.88
CA ALA A 41 -11.98 -8.65 -1.20
C ALA A 41 -13.12 -9.67 -1.29
N GLU A 42 -14.05 -9.65 -0.34
CA GLU A 42 -15.23 -10.52 -0.33
C GLU A 42 -16.15 -10.26 -1.53
N ASN A 43 -16.47 -8.98 -1.81
CA ASN A 43 -17.37 -8.60 -2.88
C ASN A 43 -16.85 -8.98 -4.28
N ILE A 44 -15.53 -8.99 -4.48
CA ILE A 44 -14.93 -9.45 -5.74
C ILE A 44 -14.57 -10.95 -5.73
N GLY A 45 -14.75 -11.63 -4.60
CA GLY A 45 -14.42 -13.04 -4.41
C GLY A 45 -12.94 -13.34 -4.60
N ALA A 46 -12.06 -12.41 -4.22
CA ALA A 46 -10.62 -12.59 -4.26
C ALA A 46 -10.11 -13.15 -2.93
N GLU A 47 -9.08 -13.99 -3.00
CA GLU A 47 -8.34 -14.41 -1.81
C GLU A 47 -7.55 -13.21 -1.26
N LEU A 48 -7.64 -12.97 0.05
CA LEU A 48 -6.92 -11.91 0.74
C LEU A 48 -5.96 -12.52 1.76
N ILE A 49 -4.67 -12.34 1.51
CA ILE A 49 -3.59 -12.72 2.42
C ILE A 49 -3.22 -11.51 3.27
N VAL A 50 -3.33 -11.66 4.58
CA VAL A 50 -2.92 -10.65 5.55
C VAL A 50 -1.73 -11.16 6.36
N ARG A 51 -0.68 -10.35 6.45
CA ARG A 51 0.47 -10.60 7.34
C ARG A 51 0.69 -9.39 8.21
N LYS A 52 0.90 -9.61 9.50
CA LYS A 52 1.04 -8.53 10.49
C LYS A 52 2.51 -8.22 10.73
N VAL A 53 2.84 -6.94 10.76
CA VAL A 53 4.19 -6.48 11.09
C VAL A 53 4.58 -6.88 12.53
N GLU A 54 3.60 -6.90 13.42
CA GLU A 54 3.71 -7.40 14.80
C GLU A 54 4.36 -8.80 14.87
N ASP A 55 4.00 -9.70 13.95
CA ASP A 55 4.50 -11.08 13.97
C ASP A 55 5.97 -11.13 13.55
N THR A 56 6.34 -10.34 12.54
CA THR A 56 7.74 -10.19 12.10
C THR A 56 8.61 -9.54 13.18
N ILE A 57 8.08 -8.53 13.90
CA ILE A 57 8.77 -7.89 15.03
C ILE A 57 9.13 -8.94 16.09
N LYS A 58 8.18 -9.80 16.46
CA LYS A 58 8.37 -10.87 17.46
C LYS A 58 9.34 -11.94 16.95
N ALA A 59 9.17 -12.39 15.71
CA ALA A 59 9.99 -13.46 15.13
C ALA A 59 11.46 -13.06 14.95
N LYS A 60 11.73 -11.80 14.58
CA LYS A 60 13.08 -11.29 14.29
C LYS A 60 13.67 -10.43 15.41
N SER A 61 12.99 -10.31 16.55
CA SER A 61 13.39 -9.46 17.68
C SER A 61 13.70 -8.01 17.25
N LEU A 62 12.87 -7.46 16.36
CA LEU A 62 13.06 -6.10 15.86
C LEU A 62 12.66 -5.08 16.94
N THR A 63 13.33 -3.93 16.95
CA THR A 63 12.99 -2.86 17.89
C THR A 63 11.88 -2.02 17.33
N GLU A 64 10.79 -1.90 18.08
CA GLU A 64 9.72 -0.97 17.75
C GLU A 64 10.19 0.48 17.90
N PRO A 65 9.84 1.35 16.95
CA PRO A 65 10.13 2.77 17.08
C PRO A 65 9.42 3.32 18.32
N LYS A 66 10.14 4.13 19.09
CA LYS A 66 9.62 4.81 20.27
C LYS A 66 9.36 6.28 19.95
N GLY A 67 8.36 6.86 20.59
CA GLY A 67 8.05 8.29 20.47
C GLY A 67 6.55 8.54 20.32
N LYS A 68 6.20 9.83 20.34
CA LYS A 68 4.81 10.30 20.35
C LYS A 68 3.96 9.80 19.19
N PHE A 69 4.58 9.69 18.00
CA PHE A 69 3.96 9.26 16.75
C PHE A 69 4.73 8.09 16.12
N ALA A 70 5.00 7.06 16.91
CA ALA A 70 5.73 5.88 16.44
C ALA A 70 5.04 5.24 15.21
N SER A 71 5.79 5.08 14.12
CA SER A 71 5.29 4.47 12.88
C SER A 71 6.04 3.19 12.53
N ARG A 72 5.29 2.13 12.27
CA ARG A 72 5.82 0.82 11.82
C ARG A 72 6.02 0.74 10.31
N ASN A 73 5.88 1.84 9.56
CA ASN A 73 5.94 1.82 8.09
C ASN A 73 7.26 1.24 7.55
N TRP A 74 8.40 1.60 8.14
CA TRP A 74 9.69 1.07 7.68
C TRP A 74 9.83 -0.44 7.93
N LEU A 75 9.20 -0.97 8.98
CA LEU A 75 9.20 -2.39 9.34
C LEU A 75 8.36 -3.25 8.38
N GLN A 76 7.42 -2.64 7.64
CA GLN A 76 6.61 -3.35 6.64
C GLN A 76 7.47 -4.05 5.58
N THR A 77 8.66 -3.51 5.28
CA THR A 77 9.58 -4.11 4.32
C THR A 77 9.97 -5.53 4.70
N HIS A 78 10.25 -5.77 5.99
CA HIS A 78 10.63 -7.11 6.45
C HIS A 78 9.47 -8.10 6.31
N THR A 79 8.27 -7.71 6.74
CA THR A 79 7.08 -8.55 6.61
C THR A 79 6.72 -8.81 5.15
N LEU A 80 6.88 -7.81 4.27
CA LEU A 80 6.66 -7.98 2.84
C LEU A 80 7.60 -9.01 2.24
N LEU A 81 8.90 -8.95 2.58
CA LEU A 81 9.88 -9.93 2.09
C LEU A 81 9.57 -11.33 2.62
N ASP A 82 9.25 -11.46 3.91
CA ASP A 82 8.87 -12.75 4.51
C ASP A 82 7.62 -13.34 3.85
N THR A 83 6.63 -12.50 3.55
CA THR A 83 5.40 -12.93 2.86
C THR A 83 5.69 -13.43 1.45
N ILE A 84 6.61 -12.79 0.74
CA ILE A 84 6.96 -13.19 -0.64
C ILE A 84 7.68 -14.52 -0.65
N GLU A 85 8.61 -14.71 0.30
CA GLU A 85 9.32 -15.97 0.47
C GLU A 85 8.36 -17.10 0.88
N GLU A 86 7.48 -16.84 1.85
CA GLU A 86 6.50 -17.81 2.36
C GLU A 86 5.58 -18.35 1.25
N PHE A 87 5.07 -17.47 0.41
CA PHE A 87 4.11 -17.83 -0.66
C PHE A 87 4.78 -18.05 -2.02
N GLY A 88 6.08 -17.83 -2.15
CA GLY A 88 6.82 -17.97 -3.40
C GLY A 88 6.35 -17.02 -4.50
N PHE A 89 5.99 -15.77 -4.16
CA PHE A 89 5.51 -14.80 -5.14
C PHE A 89 6.64 -14.35 -6.08
N ASP A 90 6.47 -14.64 -7.37
CA ASP A 90 7.38 -14.26 -8.44
C ASP A 90 7.08 -12.86 -9.00
N ALA A 91 5.84 -12.39 -8.89
CA ALA A 91 5.41 -11.06 -9.29
C ALA A 91 4.54 -10.39 -8.21
N CYS A 92 4.80 -9.12 -7.94
CA CYS A 92 4.00 -8.30 -7.02
C CYS A 92 3.52 -7.03 -7.69
N ILE A 93 2.20 -6.85 -7.77
CA ILE A 93 1.60 -5.66 -8.39
C ILE A 93 1.44 -4.57 -7.33
N GLY A 94 2.14 -3.45 -7.51
CA GLY A 94 2.15 -2.30 -6.62
C GLY A 94 1.46 -1.07 -7.22
N GLY A 95 0.91 -0.22 -6.35
CA GLY A 95 0.22 1.02 -6.74
C GLY A 95 1.08 2.27 -6.72
N ALA A 96 2.40 2.12 -6.68
CA ALA A 96 3.33 3.25 -6.67
C ALA A 96 3.26 4.02 -8.00
N ARG A 97 3.37 5.35 -7.90
CA ARG A 97 3.33 6.27 -9.05
C ARG A 97 4.55 7.19 -9.05
N ARG A 98 4.98 7.59 -10.24
CA ARG A 98 6.18 8.43 -10.43
C ARG A 98 6.01 9.85 -9.88
N ASP A 99 4.78 10.34 -9.79
CA ASP A 99 4.47 11.68 -9.28
C ASP A 99 4.43 11.75 -7.74
N GLU A 100 4.39 10.60 -7.05
CA GLU A 100 4.29 10.56 -5.57
C GLU A 100 5.56 11.01 -4.87
N GLU A 101 6.73 10.66 -5.41
CA GLU A 101 8.01 10.97 -4.79
C GLU A 101 9.11 11.16 -5.83
N LYS A 102 10.01 12.13 -5.60
CA LYS A 102 11.12 12.43 -6.52
C LYS A 102 12.00 11.21 -6.82
N ALA A 103 12.20 10.32 -5.85
CA ALA A 103 12.97 9.09 -6.01
C ALA A 103 12.34 8.14 -7.05
N ARG A 104 11.01 8.17 -7.19
CA ARG A 104 10.24 7.32 -8.11
C ARG A 104 10.23 7.82 -9.55
N ALA A 105 10.72 9.02 -9.83
CA ALA A 105 10.70 9.58 -11.20
C ALA A 105 11.43 8.71 -12.24
N LYS A 106 12.39 7.89 -11.81
CA LYS A 106 13.15 6.96 -12.67
C LYS A 106 12.64 5.51 -12.61
N GLU A 107 11.60 5.23 -11.83
CA GLU A 107 11.05 3.87 -11.72
C GLU A 107 10.50 3.36 -13.05
N ARG A 108 10.68 2.06 -13.24
CA ARG A 108 10.21 1.29 -14.39
C ARG A 108 8.85 0.68 -14.07
N PHE A 109 8.09 0.28 -15.09
CA PHE A 109 6.88 -0.51 -14.87
C PHE A 109 7.22 -1.87 -14.26
N PHE A 110 8.28 -2.52 -14.73
CA PHE A 110 8.82 -3.77 -14.22
C PHE A 110 10.13 -3.49 -13.49
N SER A 111 10.09 -3.58 -12.16
CA SER A 111 11.25 -3.47 -11.30
C SER A 111 11.69 -4.85 -10.83
N VAL A 112 12.74 -5.36 -11.46
CA VAL A 112 13.33 -6.67 -11.12
C VAL A 112 14.03 -6.57 -9.76
N ARG A 113 13.81 -7.56 -8.91
CA ARG A 113 14.48 -7.75 -7.62
C ARG A 113 15.25 -9.06 -7.63
N ASP A 114 16.39 -9.06 -6.96
CA ASP A 114 17.17 -10.29 -6.76
C ASP A 114 16.52 -11.25 -5.74
N GLU A 115 17.18 -12.36 -5.46
CA GLU A 115 16.74 -13.39 -4.51
C GLU A 115 16.57 -12.88 -3.07
N PHE A 116 17.22 -11.78 -2.71
CA PHE A 116 17.11 -11.12 -1.41
C PHE A 116 16.11 -9.96 -1.42
N GLY A 117 15.44 -9.71 -2.56
CA GLY A 117 14.48 -8.64 -2.74
C GLY A 117 15.11 -7.26 -2.98
N GLN A 118 16.42 -7.17 -3.23
CA GLN A 118 17.13 -5.91 -3.46
C GLN A 118 16.98 -5.42 -4.90
N TRP A 119 17.30 -4.13 -5.11
CA TRP A 119 17.28 -3.49 -6.42
C TRP A 119 18.68 -3.34 -7.00
N ASP A 120 18.90 -3.83 -8.22
CA ASP A 120 20.13 -3.56 -8.98
C ASP A 120 19.79 -2.80 -10.29
N PRO A 121 20.37 -1.61 -10.52
CA PRO A 121 20.23 -0.89 -11.78
C PRO A 121 20.61 -1.70 -13.03
N LYS A 122 21.60 -2.60 -12.92
CA LYS A 122 22.11 -3.40 -14.04
C LYS A 122 21.15 -4.50 -14.47
N LEU A 123 20.30 -4.97 -13.55
CA LEU A 123 19.28 -5.99 -13.83
C LEU A 123 18.02 -5.38 -14.45
N GLN A 124 17.88 -4.06 -14.43
CA GLN A 124 16.71 -3.38 -15.01
C GLN A 124 16.78 -3.39 -16.53
N ARG A 125 15.61 -3.55 -17.15
CA ARG A 125 15.51 -3.78 -18.58
C ARG A 125 14.93 -2.57 -19.29
N PRO A 126 15.35 -2.29 -20.54
CA PRO A 126 14.67 -1.30 -21.37
C PRO A 126 13.21 -1.68 -21.57
N GLU A 127 12.32 -0.71 -21.40
CA GLU A 127 10.89 -0.83 -21.66
C GLU A 127 10.58 -0.04 -22.93
N LEU A 128 10.57 -0.72 -24.07
CA LEU A 128 10.34 -0.08 -25.37
C LEU A 128 8.87 -0.26 -25.76
N TRP A 129 8.18 0.85 -26.02
CA TRP A 129 6.73 0.89 -26.26
C TRP A 129 5.94 0.24 -25.11
N ASN A 130 5.11 -0.75 -25.42
CA ASN A 130 4.34 -1.54 -24.46
C ASN A 130 4.85 -3.00 -24.41
N ILE A 131 6.13 -3.21 -24.75
CA ILE A 131 6.77 -4.52 -24.71
C ILE A 131 7.61 -4.60 -23.44
N TYR A 132 7.20 -5.51 -22.55
CA TYR A 132 7.84 -5.70 -21.25
C TYR A 132 8.55 -7.05 -21.18
N ASN A 133 9.75 -7.06 -20.62
CA ASN A 133 10.49 -8.30 -20.37
C ASN A 133 10.36 -8.70 -18.90
N GLY A 134 9.41 -9.60 -18.62
CA GLY A 134 9.15 -10.14 -17.28
C GLY A 134 9.88 -11.45 -16.96
N ARG A 135 10.87 -11.90 -17.77
CA ARG A 135 11.61 -13.14 -17.46
C ARG A 135 12.35 -13.01 -16.13
N ILE A 136 12.30 -13.99 -15.25
CA ILE A 136 13.07 -13.94 -14.00
C ILE A 136 13.73 -15.28 -13.77
N ASN A 137 14.85 -15.29 -13.03
CA ASN A 137 15.45 -16.52 -12.56
C ASN A 137 14.67 -17.06 -11.36
N LYS A 138 14.86 -18.34 -11.04
CA LYS A 138 14.26 -18.94 -9.84
C LYS A 138 14.78 -18.20 -8.60
N GLY A 139 13.87 -17.74 -7.74
CA GLY A 139 14.18 -16.97 -6.53
C GLY A 139 14.11 -15.46 -6.70
N GLU A 140 14.24 -14.94 -7.92
CA GLU A 140 14.00 -13.53 -8.21
C GLU A 140 12.49 -13.23 -8.16
N ASN A 141 12.16 -11.96 -7.90
CA ASN A 141 10.79 -11.47 -8.03
C ASN A 141 10.74 -10.15 -8.81
N VAL A 142 9.59 -9.83 -9.39
CA VAL A 142 9.37 -8.56 -10.08
C VAL A 142 8.29 -7.73 -9.41
N ARG A 143 8.55 -6.44 -9.21
CA ARG A 143 7.55 -5.46 -8.79
C ARG A 143 6.98 -4.78 -10.02
N VAL A 144 5.67 -4.88 -10.20
CA VAL A 144 4.98 -4.36 -11.38
C VAL A 144 4.13 -3.16 -10.96
N PHE A 145 4.24 -2.04 -11.66
CA PHE A 145 3.55 -0.79 -11.33
C PHE A 145 2.66 -0.32 -12.50
N PRO A 146 1.46 -0.91 -12.70
CA PRO A 146 0.62 -0.66 -13.88
C PRO A 146 0.17 0.79 -14.06
N ILE A 147 0.09 1.54 -12.97
CA ILE A 147 -0.34 2.95 -12.94
C ILE A 147 0.84 3.89 -12.71
N SER A 148 2.08 3.46 -12.95
CA SER A 148 3.28 4.27 -12.65
C SER A 148 3.28 5.64 -13.34
N ASN A 149 2.64 5.74 -14.51
CA ASN A 149 2.50 6.94 -15.31
C ASN A 149 1.24 7.77 -15.00
N TRP A 150 0.41 7.36 -14.03
CA TRP A 150 -0.79 8.11 -13.64
C TRP A 150 -0.44 9.17 -12.60
N THR A 151 -1.02 10.36 -12.75
CA THR A 151 -0.99 11.41 -11.74
C THR A 151 -2.08 11.22 -10.70
N GLU A 152 -2.03 11.97 -9.60
CA GLU A 152 -3.08 11.93 -8.58
C GLU A 152 -4.43 12.32 -9.18
N LEU A 153 -4.43 13.30 -10.08
CA LEU A 153 -5.61 13.76 -10.80
C LEU A 153 -6.19 12.66 -11.70
N ASP A 154 -5.34 11.88 -12.38
CA ASP A 154 -5.80 10.74 -13.21
C ASP A 154 -6.49 9.68 -12.36
N VAL A 155 -5.92 9.36 -11.19
CA VAL A 155 -6.50 8.40 -10.25
C VAL A 155 -7.89 8.87 -9.78
N TRP A 156 -8.02 10.13 -9.35
CA TRP A 156 -9.31 10.67 -8.90
C TRP A 156 -10.34 10.78 -10.03
N ASN A 157 -9.91 11.22 -11.22
CA ASN A 157 -10.79 11.30 -12.38
C ASN A 157 -11.29 9.92 -12.79
N TYR A 158 -10.44 8.90 -12.73
CA TYR A 158 -10.82 7.53 -13.02
C TYR A 158 -11.80 6.98 -11.96
N ILE A 159 -11.51 7.18 -10.68
CA ILE A 159 -12.42 6.82 -9.58
C ILE A 159 -13.81 7.43 -9.80
N LYS A 160 -13.87 8.72 -10.15
CA LYS A 160 -15.13 9.43 -10.43
C LYS A 160 -15.83 8.86 -11.66
N LYS A 161 -15.10 8.67 -12.76
CA LYS A 161 -15.64 8.17 -14.03
C LYS A 161 -16.24 6.77 -13.90
N GLU A 162 -15.54 5.90 -13.17
CA GLU A 162 -15.93 4.50 -12.98
C GLU A 162 -16.81 4.29 -11.74
N ASN A 163 -17.16 5.37 -11.04
CA ASN A 163 -17.95 5.36 -9.81
C ASN A 163 -17.42 4.33 -8.78
N ILE A 164 -16.10 4.35 -8.56
CA ILE A 164 -15.43 3.39 -7.67
C ILE A 164 -15.72 3.76 -6.23
N GLN A 165 -16.24 2.81 -5.45
CA GLN A 165 -16.46 2.98 -4.03
C GLN A 165 -15.14 3.21 -3.28
N LEU A 166 -15.15 4.09 -2.29
CA LEU A 166 -14.00 4.39 -1.44
C LEU A 166 -14.35 4.16 0.04
N PRO A 167 -13.35 3.86 0.88
CA PRO A 167 -13.53 3.84 2.32
C PRO A 167 -13.98 5.21 2.83
N SER A 168 -14.81 5.22 3.88
CA SER A 168 -15.38 6.43 4.47
C SER A 168 -14.33 7.44 4.92
N ILE A 169 -13.12 6.99 5.26
CA ILE A 169 -11.99 7.83 5.69
C ILE A 169 -11.59 8.93 4.68
N TYR A 170 -11.87 8.72 3.39
CA TYR A 170 -11.58 9.70 2.33
C TYR A 170 -12.61 10.83 2.26
N PHE A 171 -13.77 10.66 2.90
CA PHE A 171 -14.82 11.66 2.97
C PHE A 171 -14.74 12.43 4.28
N ALA A 172 -15.21 13.67 4.27
CA ALA A 172 -15.17 14.54 5.44
C ALA A 172 -16.12 14.03 6.53
N HIS A 173 -15.59 13.76 7.71
CA HIS A 173 -16.30 13.29 8.89
C HIS A 173 -15.73 13.95 10.15
N ASP A 174 -16.53 14.00 11.22
CA ASP A 174 -16.06 14.51 12.50
C ASP A 174 -15.15 13.48 13.16
N ARG A 175 -13.99 13.95 13.62
CA ARG A 175 -13.01 13.10 14.29
C ARG A 175 -12.22 13.90 15.33
N GLU A 176 -11.87 13.23 16.41
CA GLU A 176 -10.95 13.76 17.41
C GLU A 176 -9.53 13.79 16.86
N VAL A 177 -8.94 14.98 16.87
CA VAL A 177 -7.60 15.24 16.37
C VAL A 177 -6.79 16.05 17.36
N ILE A 178 -5.48 15.88 17.30
CA ILE A 178 -4.50 16.74 17.98
C ILE A 178 -3.84 17.60 16.93
N GLU A 179 -3.68 18.89 17.22
CA GLU A 179 -2.90 19.80 16.39
C GLU A 179 -1.44 19.78 16.85
N TYR A 180 -0.57 19.23 16.00
CA TYR A 180 0.87 19.13 16.28
C TYR A 180 1.65 19.66 15.08
N ASP A 181 2.48 20.68 15.31
CA ASP A 181 3.32 21.32 14.29
C ASP A 181 2.55 21.72 13.01
N GLY A 182 1.36 22.28 13.19
CA GLY A 182 0.47 22.70 12.09
C GLY A 182 -0.21 21.57 11.32
N GLN A 183 -0.07 20.31 11.78
CA GLN A 183 -0.75 19.15 11.23
C GLN A 183 -1.84 18.63 12.16
N LEU A 184 -2.89 18.07 11.58
CA LEU A 184 -3.96 17.39 12.33
C LEU A 184 -3.67 15.90 12.36
N ILE A 185 -3.44 15.37 13.56
CA ILE A 185 -3.16 13.95 13.80
C ILE A 185 -4.40 13.32 14.42
N ALA A 186 -4.90 12.24 13.82
CA ALA A 186 -6.05 11.51 14.34
C ALA A 186 -5.70 10.85 15.68
N VAL A 187 -6.58 11.02 16.67
CA VAL A 187 -6.46 10.28 17.93
C VAL A 187 -6.63 8.79 17.66
N SER A 188 -5.73 7.98 18.22
CA SER A 188 -5.75 6.53 18.12
C SER A 188 -4.99 5.91 19.29
N ASP A 189 -5.19 4.62 19.52
CA ASP A 189 -4.52 3.89 20.61
C ASP A 189 -2.99 3.77 20.44
N PHE A 190 -2.47 4.19 19.29
CA PHE A 190 -1.04 4.08 18.92
C PHE A 190 -0.27 5.40 19.08
N ILE A 191 -0.96 6.51 19.38
CA ILE A 191 -0.30 7.78 19.66
C ILE A 191 -0.22 8.01 21.16
N GLN A 192 0.86 8.64 21.60
CA GLN A 192 0.98 9.09 22.99
C GLN A 192 0.42 10.51 23.09
N ILE A 193 -0.58 10.70 23.95
CA ILE A 193 -1.17 12.02 24.22
C ILE A 193 -0.48 12.58 25.47
N ASP A 194 0.15 13.74 25.33
CA ASP A 194 0.80 14.46 26.43
C ASP A 194 -0.20 15.39 27.13
N GLU A 195 0.07 15.80 28.37
CA GLU A 195 -0.81 16.70 29.14
C GLU A 195 -1.08 18.05 28.46
N ASN A 196 -0.17 18.49 27.59
CA ASN A 196 -0.29 19.74 26.85
C ASN A 196 -1.06 19.60 25.53
N ASP A 197 -1.40 18.37 25.11
CA ASP A 197 -2.16 18.15 23.88
C ASP A 197 -3.63 18.50 24.07
N THR A 198 -4.14 19.36 23.20
CA THR A 198 -5.57 19.68 23.19
C THR A 198 -6.27 18.82 22.14
N ILE A 199 -7.13 17.91 22.60
CA ILE A 199 -7.99 17.12 21.72
C ILE A 199 -9.15 18.02 21.26
N VAL A 200 -9.32 18.13 19.96
CA VAL A 200 -10.41 18.90 19.35
C VAL A 200 -11.16 18.03 18.35
N SER A 201 -12.49 18.12 18.35
CA SER A 201 -13.30 17.52 17.29
C SER A 201 -13.29 18.46 16.09
N LYS A 202 -12.78 17.98 14.95
CA LYS A 202 -12.77 18.71 13.68
C LYS A 202 -13.36 17.85 12.58
N LYS A 203 -14.03 18.50 11.63
CA LYS A 203 -14.48 17.86 10.38
C LYS A 203 -13.28 17.71 9.44
N VAL A 204 -12.75 16.49 9.35
CA VAL A 204 -11.52 16.18 8.62
C VAL A 204 -11.75 15.08 7.59
N ARG A 205 -10.84 14.99 6.62
CA ARG A 205 -10.75 13.86 5.68
C ARG A 205 -9.30 13.48 5.50
N TYR A 206 -9.05 12.22 5.21
CA TYR A 206 -7.72 11.77 4.85
C TYR A 206 -7.49 12.00 3.36
N ARG A 207 -6.31 12.52 2.98
CA ARG A 207 -5.97 12.76 1.57
C ARG A 207 -5.42 11.51 0.89
N THR A 208 -4.50 10.82 1.55
CA THR A 208 -3.77 9.67 0.99
C THR A 208 -3.41 8.69 2.09
N VAL A 209 -3.87 7.45 1.99
CA VAL A 209 -3.41 6.33 2.83
C VAL A 209 -2.14 5.76 2.19
N GLY A 210 -1.00 5.94 2.85
CA GLY A 210 0.32 5.46 2.42
C GLY A 210 1.02 4.72 3.53
#